data_AF-A0AAW9IA53-F1
#
_entry.id   AF-A0AAW9IA53-F1
#
_cell.length_a   1.000
_cell.length_b   1.000
_cell.length_c   1.000
_cell.angle_alpha   90.00
_cell.angle_beta   90.00
_cell.angle_gamma   90.00
#
_symmetry.space_group_name_H-M   'P 1'
#
loop_
_entity.id
_entity.type
_entity.pdbx_description
1 polymer ?
#
loop_
_entity_poly.entity_id
_entity_poly.type
_entity_poly.pdbx_seq_one_letter_code
_entity_poly.pdbx_strand_id
1 'polypeptide(L)'
;HYTIDIKGKIPGQSLFRLSWAPFQTFSDMSPLGYHGFDLVYFTGRNKELTNSDINEVKTWLDNNKEIIPDNEYKGMLEGKNLIAIQVESLENFVINKKVYGQEITPTLNKLLSQSLYFDNIYEQNNSGTSSDADLMVNTSIFPVRE
;
A
#
# COMPACT_ATOMS: atom_id res chain seq x y z
N HIS A 1 -12.45 6.58 -40.03
CA HIS A 1 -12.63 5.12 -40.10
C HIS A 1 -11.70 4.51 -39.06
N TYR A 2 -12.23 3.97 -37.97
CA TYR A 2 -11.43 3.24 -36.99
C TYR A 2 -11.44 1.76 -37.41
N THR A 3 -10.27 1.20 -37.65
CA THR A 3 -10.11 -0.21 -38.02
C THR A 3 -9.89 -0.99 -36.72
N ILE A 4 -10.77 -1.93 -36.40
CA ILE A 4 -10.70 -2.72 -35.16
C ILE A 4 -10.17 -4.11 -35.52
N ASP A 5 -9.01 -4.49 -34.98
CA ASP A 5 -8.46 -5.82 -35.17
C ASP A 5 -8.98 -6.80 -34.11
N ILE A 6 -9.98 -7.59 -34.53
CA ILE A 6 -10.61 -8.64 -33.73
C ILE A 6 -9.77 -9.93 -33.72
N LYS A 7 -8.85 -10.11 -34.69
CA LYS A 7 -8.10 -11.37 -34.89
C LYS A 7 -6.66 -11.31 -34.37
N GLY A 8 -6.22 -10.17 -33.84
CA GLY A 8 -4.86 -9.97 -33.30
C GLY A 8 -3.76 -10.19 -34.33
N LYS A 9 -4.03 -9.88 -35.60
CA LYS A 9 -3.11 -10.04 -36.74
C LYS A 9 -2.29 -8.79 -37.03
N ILE A 10 -2.67 -7.64 -36.49
CA ILE A 10 -2.01 -6.36 -36.64
C ILE A 10 -1.11 -6.15 -35.40
N PRO A 11 0.22 -6.08 -35.57
CA PRO A 11 1.13 -5.78 -34.46
C PRO A 11 0.75 -4.43 -33.82
N GLY A 12 0.41 -4.45 -32.54
CA GLY A 12 0.06 -3.24 -31.78
C GLY A 12 -1.42 -2.82 -31.81
N GLN A 13 -2.31 -3.61 -32.42
CA GLN A 13 -3.76 -3.42 -32.33
C GLN A 13 -4.40 -4.76 -31.96
N SER A 14 -4.89 -4.90 -30.74
CA SER A 14 -5.57 -6.12 -30.29
C SER A 14 -6.74 -5.74 -29.41
N LEU A 15 -7.96 -6.02 -29.86
CA LEU A 15 -9.18 -5.66 -29.14
C LEU A 15 -9.32 -6.35 -27.75
N PHE A 16 -8.60 -7.44 -27.51
CA PHE A 16 -8.74 -8.25 -26.29
C PHE A 16 -7.40 -8.55 -25.60
N ARG A 17 -6.50 -7.57 -25.50
CA ARG A 17 -5.26 -7.74 -24.74
C ARG A 17 -5.39 -7.05 -23.38
N LEU A 18 -5.37 -7.86 -22.32
CA LEU A 18 -5.18 -7.36 -20.96
C LEU A 18 -3.72 -6.93 -20.81
N SER A 19 -3.52 -5.64 -20.56
CA SER A 19 -2.25 -5.09 -20.11
C SER A 19 -2.32 -4.77 -18.63
N TRP A 20 -1.17 -4.90 -17.97
CA TRP A 20 -0.95 -4.43 -16.60
C TRP A 20 -1.19 -2.94 -16.43
N ALA A 21 -1.06 -2.15 -17.51
CA ALA A 21 -1.34 -0.73 -17.49
C ALA A 21 -2.79 -0.46 -17.95
N PRO A 22 -3.69 0.06 -17.10
CA PRO A 22 -5.09 0.29 -17.45
C PRO A 22 -5.28 1.16 -18.70
N PHE A 23 -4.37 2.10 -18.96
CA PHE A 23 -4.43 2.95 -20.16
C PHE A 23 -4.21 2.17 -21.46
N GLN A 24 -3.44 1.07 -21.44
CA GLN A 24 -3.21 0.24 -22.62
C GLN A 24 -4.44 -0.63 -22.89
N THR A 25 -5.02 -1.23 -21.85
CA THR A 25 -6.30 -1.95 -21.94
C THR A 25 -7.43 -1.02 -22.43
N PHE A 26 -7.45 0.24 -21.97
CA PHE A 26 -8.38 1.25 -22.45
C PHE A 26 -8.16 1.63 -23.93
N SER A 27 -6.91 1.79 -24.34
CA SER A 27 -6.55 2.08 -25.75
C SER A 27 -6.95 0.94 -26.68
N ASP A 28 -6.79 -0.30 -26.24
CA ASP A 28 -7.09 -1.51 -27.00
C ASP A 28 -8.60 -1.79 -27.10
N MET A 29 -9.36 -1.53 -26.02
CA MET A 29 -10.79 -1.88 -25.92
C MET A 29 -11.75 -0.73 -26.26
N SER A 30 -11.26 0.51 -26.38
CA SER A 30 -12.05 1.76 -26.39
C SER A 30 -12.85 2.00 -25.09
N PRO A 31 -13.33 3.22 -24.80
CA PRO A 31 -14.02 3.54 -23.55
C PRO A 31 -15.23 2.63 -23.26
N LEU A 32 -16.06 2.35 -24.27
CA LEU A 32 -17.25 1.51 -24.12
C LEU A 32 -16.89 0.03 -23.87
N GLY A 33 -15.86 -0.48 -24.55
CA GLY A 33 -15.40 -1.86 -24.35
C GLY A 33 -14.76 -2.05 -22.98
N TYR A 34 -13.99 -1.06 -22.52
CA TYR A 34 -13.42 -1.05 -21.17
C TYR A 34 -14.51 -1.08 -20.09
N HIS A 35 -15.55 -0.23 -20.20
CA HIS A 35 -16.66 -0.25 -19.25
C HIS A 35 -17.48 -1.57 -19.29
N GLY A 36 -17.66 -2.17 -20.48
CA GLY A 36 -18.29 -3.48 -20.59
C GLY A 36 -17.48 -4.60 -19.92
N PHE A 37 -16.16 -4.56 -20.07
CA PHE A 37 -15.24 -5.46 -19.36
C PHE A 37 -15.30 -5.25 -17.85
N ASP A 38 -15.19 -4.01 -17.37
CA ASP A 38 -15.28 -3.68 -15.95
C ASP A 38 -16.57 -4.22 -15.33
N LEU A 39 -17.71 -4.01 -16.01
CA LEU A 39 -18.99 -4.56 -15.55
C LEU A 39 -18.92 -6.08 -15.40
N VAL A 40 -18.45 -6.81 -16.42
CA VAL A 40 -18.33 -8.27 -16.35
C VAL A 40 -17.32 -8.72 -15.28
N TYR A 41 -16.19 -8.02 -15.17
CA TYR A 41 -15.11 -8.34 -14.25
C TYR A 41 -15.53 -8.17 -12.78
N PHE A 42 -16.26 -7.09 -12.47
CA PHE A 42 -16.72 -6.78 -11.11
C PHE A 42 -18.08 -7.41 -10.77
N THR A 43 -18.88 -7.81 -11.76
CA THR A 43 -20.15 -8.51 -11.51
C THR A 43 -19.88 -9.83 -10.77
N GLY A 44 -20.51 -10.01 -9.60
CA GLY A 44 -20.38 -11.24 -8.80
C GLY A 44 -19.13 -11.31 -7.91
N ARG A 45 -18.28 -10.27 -7.90
CA ARG A 45 -17.12 -10.18 -6.99
C ARG A 45 -17.45 -9.60 -5.61
N ASN A 46 -18.71 -9.23 -5.37
CA ASN A 46 -19.19 -8.86 -4.04
C ASN A 46 -19.30 -10.11 -3.16
N LYS A 47 -18.17 -10.52 -2.57
CA LYS A 47 -18.16 -11.58 -1.56
C LYS A 47 -18.50 -10.96 -0.21
N GLU A 48 -19.59 -11.42 0.37
CA GLU A 48 -19.89 -11.18 1.78
C GLU A 48 -19.14 -12.21 2.62
N LEU A 49 -18.63 -11.79 3.77
CA LEU A 49 -17.98 -12.69 4.72
C LEU A 49 -19.02 -13.63 5.32
N THR A 50 -18.73 -14.93 5.35
CA THR A 50 -19.53 -15.90 6.08
C THR A 50 -19.16 -15.88 7.57
N ASN A 51 -20.05 -16.41 8.42
CA ASN A 51 -19.73 -16.60 9.84
C ASN A 51 -18.51 -17.51 10.06
N SER A 52 -18.25 -18.44 9.13
CA SER A 52 -17.07 -19.31 9.19
C SER A 52 -15.79 -18.50 8.98
N ASP A 53 -15.76 -17.63 7.97
CA ASP A 53 -14.61 -16.78 7.66
C ASP A 53 -14.28 -15.85 8.85
N ILE A 54 -15.31 -15.25 9.45
CA ILE A 54 -15.14 -14.39 10.63
C ILE A 54 -14.55 -15.17 11.81
N ASN A 55 -15.02 -16.39 12.05
CA ASN A 55 -14.53 -17.22 13.14
C ASN A 55 -13.08 -17.67 12.91
N GLU A 56 -12.70 -17.95 11.66
CA GLU A 56 -11.33 -18.27 11.29
C GLU A 56 -10.38 -17.10 11.59
N VAL A 57 -10.73 -15.89 11.16
CA VAL A 57 -9.95 -14.67 11.42
C VAL A 57 -9.79 -14.43 12.92
N LYS A 58 -10.88 -14.54 13.70
CA LYS A 58 -10.84 -14.38 15.16
C LYS A 58 -9.92 -15.41 15.83
N THR A 59 -10.06 -16.68 15.44
CA THR A 59 -9.22 -17.77 15.97
C THR A 59 -7.74 -17.52 15.67
N TRP A 60 -7.43 -17.06 14.46
CA TRP A 60 -6.06 -16.71 14.09
C TRP A 60 -5.52 -15.54 14.94
N LEU A 61 -6.30 -14.47 15.14
CA LEU A 61 -5.90 -13.34 15.96
C LEU A 61 -5.67 -13.73 17.42
N ASP A 62 -6.54 -14.57 17.99
CA ASP A 62 -6.42 -15.05 19.37
C ASP A 62 -5.16 -15.92 19.55
N ASN A 63 -4.88 -16.80 18.59
CA ASN A 63 -3.71 -17.69 18.64
C ASN A 63 -2.37 -16.96 18.45
N ASN A 64 -2.37 -15.82 17.74
CA ASN A 64 -1.17 -15.03 17.47
C ASN A 64 -1.07 -13.79 18.37
N LYS A 65 -1.89 -13.70 19.42
CA LYS A 65 -1.87 -12.57 20.34
C LYS A 65 -0.57 -12.56 21.15
N GLU A 66 0.24 -11.53 20.95
CA GLU A 66 1.43 -11.30 21.77
C GLU A 66 1.03 -10.73 23.13
N ILE A 67 1.40 -11.45 24.20
CA ILE A 67 1.21 -10.98 25.58
C ILE A 67 2.55 -10.44 26.07
N ILE A 68 2.73 -9.13 25.92
CA ILE A 68 3.93 -8.42 26.37
C ILE A 68 3.61 -7.77 27.72
N PRO A 69 4.44 -7.97 28.76
CA PRO A 69 4.24 -7.30 30.04
C PRO A 69 4.40 -5.80 29.89
N ASP A 70 3.69 -5.06 30.75
CA ASP A 70 3.81 -3.61 30.82
C ASP A 70 5.26 -3.20 31.08
N ASN A 71 5.74 -2.21 30.33
CA ASN A 71 7.06 -1.61 30.52
C ASN A 71 6.93 -0.14 30.96
N GLU A 72 8.06 0.52 31.14
CA GLU A 72 8.14 1.93 31.56
C GLU A 72 7.45 2.92 30.60
N TYR A 73 7.18 2.53 29.35
CA TYR A 73 6.54 3.39 28.36
C TYR A 73 5.01 3.33 28.39
N LYS A 74 4.39 2.36 29.09
CA LYS A 74 2.94 2.22 29.13
C LYS A 74 2.28 3.49 29.68
N GLY A 75 1.44 4.12 28.87
CA GLY A 75 0.64 5.29 29.28
C GLY A 75 1.45 6.58 29.49
N MET A 76 2.76 6.60 29.20
CA MET A 76 3.64 7.76 29.47
C MET A 76 3.16 9.07 28.80
N LEU A 77 2.40 8.99 27.71
CA LEU A 77 1.90 10.13 26.93
C LEU A 77 0.37 10.27 26.95
N GLU A 78 -0.31 9.67 27.92
CA GLU A 78 -1.77 9.76 28.05
C GLU A 78 -2.25 11.23 28.11
N GLY A 79 -3.35 11.52 27.40
CA GLY A 79 -3.95 12.86 27.34
C GLY A 79 -3.24 13.87 26.44
N LYS A 80 -2.18 13.47 25.71
CA LYS A 80 -1.50 14.32 24.72
C LYS A 80 -2.10 14.16 23.32
N ASN A 81 -1.86 15.16 22.47
CA ASN A 81 -2.17 15.06 21.05
C ASN A 81 -1.16 14.16 20.33
N LEU A 82 -1.64 13.36 19.37
CA LEU A 82 -0.82 12.58 18.46
C LEU A 82 -0.75 13.29 17.10
N ILE A 83 0.45 13.50 16.59
CA ILE A 83 0.70 14.00 15.23
C ILE A 83 1.54 12.95 14.52
N ALA A 84 0.98 12.36 13.45
CA ALA A 84 1.71 11.46 12.56
C ALA A 84 2.20 12.24 11.34
N ILE A 85 3.47 12.07 10.98
CA ILE A 85 4.10 12.72 9.82
C ILE A 85 4.66 11.62 8.91
N GLN A 86 4.08 11.48 7.73
CA GLN A 86 4.64 10.69 6.65
C GLN A 86 5.63 11.54 5.85
N VAL A 87 6.83 11.01 5.62
CA VAL A 87 7.83 11.64 4.75
C VAL A 87 7.91 10.83 3.46
N GLU A 88 7.54 11.47 2.35
CA GLU A 88 7.44 10.82 1.05
C GLU A 88 8.80 10.28 0.58
N SER A 89 8.81 8.98 0.22
CA SER A 89 9.96 8.30 -0.38
C SER A 89 11.30 8.45 0.40
N LEU A 90 11.24 8.55 1.74
CA LEU A 90 12.42 8.67 2.59
C LEU A 90 12.97 7.31 2.98
N GLU A 91 14.23 7.06 2.63
CA GLU A 91 14.93 5.82 2.95
C GLU A 91 15.95 5.99 4.09
N ASN A 92 16.18 4.90 4.84
CA ASN A 92 17.09 4.95 5.99
C ASN A 92 18.54 5.32 5.60
N PHE A 93 18.98 4.97 4.39
CA PHE A 93 20.38 5.16 3.99
C PHE A 93 20.84 6.61 3.93
N VAL A 94 19.93 7.59 3.87
CA VAL A 94 20.28 9.02 3.87
C VAL A 94 20.41 9.62 5.28
N ILE A 95 19.89 8.94 6.30
CA ILE A 95 19.91 9.42 7.68
C ILE A 95 21.35 9.52 8.18
N ASN A 96 21.67 10.64 8.84
CA ASN A 96 23.02 10.96 9.32
C ASN A 96 24.12 10.90 8.24
N LYS A 97 23.78 10.95 6.95
CA LYS A 97 24.75 11.01 5.85
C LYS A 97 25.06 12.43 5.40
N LYS A 98 26.19 12.55 4.71
CA LYS A 98 26.68 13.80 4.12
C LYS A 98 27.01 13.60 2.64
N VAL A 99 26.79 14.65 1.86
CA VAL A 99 27.23 14.75 0.46
C VAL A 99 27.98 16.07 0.32
N TYR A 100 29.20 16.03 -0.22
CA TYR A 100 30.12 17.18 -0.29
C TYR A 100 30.31 17.93 1.05
N GLY A 101 30.31 17.20 2.18
CA GLY A 101 30.48 17.76 3.51
C GLY A 101 29.21 18.34 4.15
N GLN A 102 28.09 18.40 3.43
CA GLN A 102 26.80 18.89 3.94
C GLN A 102 25.89 17.71 4.31
N GLU A 103 25.20 17.81 5.44
CA GLU A 103 24.20 16.81 5.86
C GLU A 103 23.01 16.77 4.91
N ILE A 104 22.54 15.57 4.58
CA ILE A 104 21.37 15.37 3.71
C ILE A 104 20.10 15.77 4.47
N THR A 105 19.97 15.36 5.74
CA THR A 105 18.74 15.49 6.54
C THR A 105 18.96 16.21 7.89
N PRO A 106 19.55 17.43 7.93
CA PRO A 106 20.02 18.04 9.18
C PRO A 106 18.93 18.29 10.22
N THR A 107 17.73 18.71 9.80
CA THR A 107 16.60 18.92 10.73
C THR A 107 16.11 17.60 11.31
N LEU A 108 16.01 16.56 10.48
CA LEU A 108 15.57 15.24 10.91
C LEU A 108 16.60 14.60 11.85
N ASN A 109 17.90 14.70 11.55
CA ASN A 109 18.97 14.17 12.40
C ASN A 109 18.91 14.78 13.81
N LYS A 110 18.63 16.08 13.92
CA LYS A 110 18.42 16.77 15.21
C LYS A 110 17.18 16.27 15.96
N LEU A 111 16.09 15.99 15.26
CA LEU A 111 14.88 15.43 15.88
C LEU A 111 15.15 14.02 16.41
N LEU A 112 15.84 13.20 15.61
CA LEU A 112 16.16 11.82 15.95
C LEU A 112 17.07 11.72 17.17
N SER A 113 18.00 12.66 17.39
CA SER A 113 18.89 12.62 18.57
C SER A 113 18.18 12.79 19.92
N GLN A 114 16.88 13.14 19.91
CA GLN A 114 16.04 13.24 21.10
C GLN A 114 14.82 12.31 21.04
N SER A 115 14.81 11.35 20.11
CA SER A 115 13.67 10.47 19.83
C SER A 115 14.02 8.99 20.01
N LEU A 116 13.00 8.16 20.18
CA LEU A 116 13.14 6.73 19.89
C LEU A 116 13.24 6.56 18.37
N TYR A 117 14.28 5.86 17.92
CA TYR A 117 14.55 5.68 16.51
C TYR A 117 14.76 4.19 16.21
N PHE A 118 14.06 3.71 15.19
CA PHE A 118 14.06 2.32 14.75
C PHE A 118 14.64 2.26 13.35
N ASP A 119 15.89 1.83 13.24
CA ASP A 119 16.65 1.74 11.98
C ASP A 119 16.45 0.41 11.23
N ASN A 120 15.78 -0.54 11.88
CA ASN A 120 15.45 -1.87 11.35
C ASN A 120 13.93 -2.02 11.13
N ILE A 121 13.31 -1.00 10.55
CA ILE A 121 11.92 -1.02 10.08
C ILE A 121 11.89 -1.05 8.56
N TYR A 122 10.99 -1.83 7.99
CA TYR A 122 10.86 -2.01 6.55
C TYR A 122 9.44 -1.65 6.11
N GLU A 123 9.32 -0.97 4.98
CA GLU A 123 8.04 -0.73 4.35
C GLU A 123 7.40 -2.05 3.88
N GLN A 124 6.08 -2.12 4.00
CA GLN A 124 5.29 -3.30 3.62
C GLN A 124 4.17 -2.90 2.64
N ASN A 125 4.36 -1.78 1.96
CA ASN A 125 3.49 -1.30 0.90
C ASN A 125 3.58 -2.21 -0.35
N ASN A 126 2.60 -2.05 -1.23
CA ASN A 126 2.53 -2.74 -2.50
C ASN A 126 2.20 -1.70 -3.58
N SER A 127 1.25 -2.00 -4.47
CA SER A 127 0.89 -1.13 -5.59
C SER A 127 0.23 0.19 -5.16
N GLY A 128 -0.27 0.30 -3.93
CA GLY A 128 -0.84 1.53 -3.40
C GLY A 128 0.20 2.51 -2.86
N THR A 129 1.45 2.09 -2.64
CA THR A 129 2.58 2.95 -2.22
C THR A 129 2.27 3.77 -0.96
N SER A 130 2.02 5.08 -1.06
CA SER A 130 1.70 5.97 0.04
C SER A 130 0.35 5.62 0.71
N SER A 131 -0.68 5.22 -0.05
CA SER A 131 -1.98 4.85 0.54
C SER A 131 -1.92 3.57 1.37
N ASP A 132 -1.00 2.67 1.00
CA ASP A 132 -0.75 1.43 1.72
C ASP A 132 -0.10 1.70 3.08
N ALA A 133 0.82 2.68 3.13
CA ALA A 133 1.40 3.14 4.38
C ALA A 133 0.34 3.76 5.31
N ASP A 134 -0.53 4.63 4.78
CA ASP A 134 -1.64 5.22 5.53
C ASP A 134 -2.59 4.14 6.08
N LEU A 135 -2.93 3.14 5.27
CA LEU A 135 -3.79 2.04 5.70
C LEU A 135 -3.16 1.27 6.86
N MET A 136 -1.90 0.87 6.74
CA MET A 136 -1.21 0.08 7.76
C MET A 136 -1.07 0.85 9.07
N VAL A 137 -0.68 2.13 9.03
CA VAL A 137 -0.51 2.96 10.23
C VAL A 137 -1.82 3.11 11.01
N ASN A 138 -2.96 3.23 10.31
CA ASN A 138 -4.26 3.44 10.94
C ASN A 138 -4.97 2.16 11.37
N THR A 139 -4.70 1.03 10.71
CA THR A 139 -5.50 -0.19 10.89
C THR A 139 -4.71 -1.40 11.37
N SER A 140 -3.38 -1.36 11.25
CA SER A 140 -2.50 -2.52 11.46
C SER A 140 -2.82 -3.70 10.53
N ILE A 141 -3.39 -3.44 9.34
CA ILE A 141 -3.75 -4.44 8.33
C ILE A 141 -2.87 -4.25 7.09
N PHE A 142 -2.39 -5.36 6.53
CA PHE A 142 -1.64 -5.35 5.28
C PHE A 142 -2.47 -4.86 4.09
N PRO A 143 -1.84 -4.19 3.12
CA PRO A 143 -2.48 -3.84 1.86
C PRO A 143 -2.93 -5.07 1.08
N VAL A 144 -3.88 -4.86 0.17
CA VAL A 144 -4.30 -5.91 -0.75
C VAL A 144 -3.12 -6.31 -1.65
N ARG A 145 -2.88 -7.61 -1.74
CA ARG A 145 -1.90 -8.21 -2.65
C ARG A 145 -2.70 -8.92 -3.74
N GLU A 146 -2.61 -8.42 -4.97
CA GLU A 146 -3.17 -9.09 -6.16
C GLU A 146 -2.34 -10.31 -6.56
#